data_AF-A0A1Q9GSM1-F1
#
_entry.id   AF-A0A1Q9GSM1-F1
#
_cell.length_a   1.000
_cell.length_b   1.000
_cell.length_c   1.000
_cell.angle_alpha   90.00
_cell.angle_beta   90.00
_cell.angle_gamma   90.00
#
_symmetry.space_group_name_H-M   'P 1'
#
loop_
_entity.id
_entity.type
_entity.pdbx_description
1 polymer ?
#
loop_
_entity_poly.entity_id
_entity_poly.type
_entity_poly.pdbx_seq_one_letter_code
_entity_poly.pdbx_strand_id
1 'polypeptide(L)'
;MNALRDFKLESQENRDKAADIEEMIYGMVIEEMTAAIQAAVDAGDPANFTTRQATNAEQPILLIEAAGNCGEFLGESCIEGVEYLSDTVVPNSAEGLPLAGTEPLIRHLELAPISQPILDGTEIIKGAIRVKHGGHGTYLFPYEGAVSYDGKDNNEGVPSMPGDEQFNMAEVKASMDMQQLAVSSFVTSGGVDVNVNEDLIHGDIDPTAE
;
A
#
# COMPACT_ATOMS: atom_id res chain seq x y z
N MET A 1 19.46 -14.84 34.83
CA MET A 1 18.92 -15.69 33.76
C MET A 1 18.17 -16.93 34.25
N ASN A 2 18.40 -17.47 35.46
CA ASN A 2 17.71 -18.70 35.91
C ASN A 2 16.34 -18.47 36.61
N ALA A 3 16.16 -17.38 37.36
CA ALA A 3 14.95 -17.17 38.16
C ALA A 3 13.64 -17.07 37.37
N LEU A 4 13.64 -16.41 36.20
CA LEU A 4 12.45 -16.32 35.34
C LEU A 4 12.07 -17.68 34.75
N ARG A 5 13.07 -18.46 34.36
CA ARG A 5 12.87 -19.81 33.84
C ARG A 5 12.30 -20.73 34.91
N ASP A 6 12.81 -20.62 36.13
CA ASP A 6 12.33 -21.41 37.27
C ASP A 6 10.90 -20.99 37.65
N PHE A 7 10.58 -19.69 37.68
CA PHE A 7 9.21 -19.17 37.89
C PHE A 7 8.20 -19.69 36.85
N LYS A 8 8.59 -19.73 35.56
CA LYS A 8 7.78 -20.31 34.47
C LYS A 8 7.57 -21.83 34.59
N LEU A 9 8.43 -22.55 35.33
CA LEU A 9 8.28 -23.99 35.52
C LEU A 9 7.34 -24.35 36.69
N GLU A 10 7.05 -23.40 37.57
CA GLU A 10 6.26 -23.63 38.78
C GLU A 10 4.76 -23.84 38.52
N SER A 11 4.17 -23.16 37.52
CA SER A 11 2.74 -23.33 37.16
C SER A 11 2.42 -22.80 35.76
N GLN A 12 1.25 -23.17 35.22
CA GLN A 12 0.74 -22.58 33.99
C GLN A 12 0.42 -21.09 34.16
N GLU A 13 -0.20 -20.72 35.28
CA GLU A 13 -0.54 -19.32 35.59
C GLU A 13 0.72 -18.42 35.62
N ASN A 14 1.83 -18.92 36.15
CA ASN A 14 3.10 -18.19 36.15
C ASN A 14 3.68 -18.06 34.74
N ARG A 15 3.47 -19.05 33.86
CA ARG A 15 3.85 -18.93 32.45
C ARG A 15 3.06 -17.85 31.74
N ASP A 16 1.74 -17.85 31.92
CA ASP A 16 0.84 -16.90 31.27
C ASP A 16 1.18 -15.47 31.73
N LYS A 17 1.31 -15.23 33.04
CA LYS A 17 1.75 -13.93 33.58
C LYS A 17 3.12 -13.49 33.07
N ALA A 18 4.06 -14.42 32.95
CA ALA A 18 5.39 -14.09 32.45
C ALA A 18 5.36 -13.77 30.94
N ALA A 19 4.51 -14.46 30.16
CA ALA A 19 4.28 -14.16 28.75
C ALA A 19 3.63 -12.78 28.58
N ASP A 20 2.60 -12.46 29.38
CA ASP A 20 1.94 -11.14 29.35
C ASP A 20 2.93 -10.01 29.63
N ILE A 21 3.81 -10.18 30.62
CA ILE A 21 4.85 -9.20 30.96
C ILE A 21 5.90 -9.10 29.84
N GLU A 22 6.34 -10.24 29.28
CA GLU A 22 7.28 -10.25 28.15
C GLU A 22 6.68 -9.53 26.94
N GLU A 23 5.42 -9.79 26.59
CA GLU A 23 4.71 -9.16 25.50
C GLU A 23 4.52 -7.66 25.73
N MET A 24 4.18 -7.24 26.94
CA MET A 24 4.12 -5.82 27.32
C MET A 24 5.48 -5.14 27.18
N ILE A 25 6.57 -5.78 27.62
CA ILE A 25 7.94 -5.25 27.48
C ILE A 25 8.34 -5.17 26.01
N TYR A 26 8.04 -6.19 25.21
CA TYR A 26 8.29 -6.18 23.78
C TYR A 26 7.51 -5.06 23.10
N GLY A 27 6.22 -4.90 23.39
CA GLY A 27 5.38 -3.83 22.84
C GLY A 27 5.93 -2.43 23.12
N MET A 28 6.39 -2.18 24.36
CA MET A 28 6.98 -0.88 24.72
C MET A 28 8.30 -0.58 23.99
N VAL A 29 9.08 -1.60 23.64
CA VAL A 29 10.42 -1.42 23.05
C VAL A 29 10.39 -1.50 21.53
N ILE A 30 9.50 -2.32 20.96
CA ILE A 30 9.46 -2.60 19.53
C ILE A 30 9.04 -1.35 18.74
N GLU A 31 8.13 -0.52 19.23
CA GLU A 31 7.70 0.69 18.53
C GLU A 31 8.86 1.65 18.27
N GLU A 32 9.61 2.02 19.32
CA GLU A 32 10.77 2.91 19.19
C GLU A 32 11.92 2.27 18.39
N MET A 33 12.20 0.98 18.63
CA MET A 33 13.28 0.30 17.93
C MET A 33 12.97 0.07 16.44
N THR A 34 11.71 -0.12 16.06
CA THR A 34 11.34 -0.43 14.68
C THR A 34 11.64 0.72 13.74
N ALA A 35 11.23 1.95 14.07
CA ALA A 35 11.55 3.13 13.27
C ALA A 35 13.07 3.33 13.14
N ALA A 36 13.81 3.14 14.24
CA ALA A 36 15.27 3.24 14.24
C ALA A 36 15.94 2.14 13.41
N ILE A 37 15.44 0.91 13.46
CA ILE A 37 15.93 -0.22 12.66
C ILE A 37 15.62 0.00 11.18
N GLN A 38 14.40 0.43 10.83
CA GLN A 38 14.04 0.75 9.44
C GLN A 38 14.94 1.87 8.90
N ALA A 39 15.19 2.93 9.66
CA ALA A 39 16.10 3.99 9.25
C ALA A 39 17.57 3.55 9.12
N ALA A 40 18.03 2.62 9.99
CA ALA A 40 19.44 2.21 10.04
C ALA A 40 19.79 1.05 9.10
N VAL A 41 18.89 0.06 8.96
CA VAL A 41 19.10 -1.14 8.15
C VAL A 41 18.61 -0.90 6.73
N ASP A 42 17.50 -0.17 6.55
CA ASP A 42 16.90 0.04 5.25
C ASP A 42 17.43 1.31 4.57
N ALA A 43 18.76 1.34 4.40
CA ALA A 43 19.41 2.30 3.50
C ALA A 43 18.99 2.12 2.03
N GLY A 44 18.17 1.10 1.73
CA GLY A 44 17.50 0.89 0.45
C GLY A 44 16.06 1.42 0.41
N ASP A 45 15.44 1.74 1.56
CA ASP A 45 14.08 2.27 1.62
C ASP A 45 14.05 3.68 1.01
N PRO A 46 13.35 3.87 -0.12
CA PRO A 46 13.24 5.18 -0.74
C PRO A 46 12.67 6.24 0.20
N ALA A 47 11.82 5.87 1.18
CA ALA A 47 11.20 6.79 2.13
C ALA A 47 12.23 7.59 2.93
N ASN A 48 13.38 6.97 3.26
CA ASN A 48 14.49 7.62 3.97
C ASN A 48 15.27 8.63 3.12
N PHE A 49 15.08 8.65 1.80
CA PHE A 49 15.85 9.47 0.85
C PHE A 49 14.96 10.37 -0.04
N THR A 50 13.80 10.75 0.49
CA THR A 50 12.80 11.58 -0.19
C THR A 50 13.04 13.07 -0.05
N THR A 51 13.75 13.53 0.98
CA THR A 51 13.83 14.95 1.36
C THR A 51 14.24 15.87 0.21
N ARG A 52 15.21 15.46 -0.62
CA ARG A 52 15.65 16.26 -1.77
C ARG A 52 14.54 16.40 -2.81
N GLN A 53 13.78 15.35 -3.05
CA GLN A 53 12.69 15.29 -4.02
C GLN A 53 11.47 16.07 -3.50
N ALA A 54 11.13 15.90 -2.22
CA ALA A 54 10.08 16.64 -1.54
C ALA A 54 10.35 18.16 -1.58
N THR A 55 11.56 18.59 -1.25
CA THR A 55 11.93 20.02 -1.19
C THR A 55 12.22 20.67 -2.54
N ASN A 56 12.47 19.89 -3.60
CA ASN A 56 12.71 20.43 -4.93
C ASN A 56 11.39 20.83 -5.61
N ALA A 57 11.05 22.12 -5.61
CA ALA A 57 9.82 22.63 -6.21
C ALA A 57 9.74 22.44 -7.75
N GLU A 58 10.88 22.27 -8.42
CA GLU A 58 10.95 22.10 -9.87
C GLU A 58 10.86 20.64 -10.31
N GLN A 59 10.80 19.68 -9.37
CA GLN A 59 10.74 18.26 -9.68
C GLN A 59 9.28 17.78 -9.70
N PRO A 60 8.72 17.46 -10.88
CA PRO A 60 7.43 16.79 -10.95
C PRO A 60 7.55 15.36 -10.40
N ILE A 61 6.56 14.93 -9.62
CA ILE A 61 6.49 13.58 -9.05
C ILE A 61 5.08 13.03 -9.27
N LEU A 62 5.01 11.86 -9.91
CA LEU A 62 3.80 11.07 -10.02
C LEU A 62 4.06 9.69 -9.41
N LEU A 63 3.27 9.32 -8.41
CA LEU A 63 3.23 7.97 -7.86
C LEU A 63 1.91 7.32 -8.26
N ILE A 64 1.96 6.03 -8.59
CA ILE A 64 0.77 5.22 -8.85
C ILE A 64 0.82 4.03 -7.91
N GLU A 65 -0.28 3.82 -7.21
CA GLU A 65 -0.43 2.78 -6.20
C GLU A 65 -1.69 1.97 -6.50
N ALA A 66 -1.59 0.64 -6.41
CA ALA A 66 -2.78 -0.23 -6.39
C ALA A 66 -3.31 -0.33 -4.97
N ALA A 67 -4.32 0.48 -4.66
CA ALA A 67 -4.97 0.53 -3.35
C ALA A 67 -6.02 -0.57 -3.16
N GLY A 68 -6.46 -1.20 -4.26
CA GLY A 68 -7.56 -2.17 -4.22
C GLY A 68 -8.91 -1.47 -3.99
N ASN A 69 -9.97 -2.24 -3.79
CA ASN A 69 -11.28 -1.73 -3.35
C ASN A 69 -12.02 -2.72 -2.43
N CYS A 70 -11.27 -3.61 -1.79
CA CYS A 70 -11.80 -4.50 -0.78
C CYS A 70 -12.51 -3.73 0.34
N GLY A 71 -13.70 -4.21 0.71
CA GLY A 71 -14.51 -3.60 1.76
C GLY A 71 -15.31 -2.38 1.30
N GLU A 72 -15.21 -1.94 0.04
CA GLU A 72 -16.03 -0.85 -0.49
C GLU A 72 -17.54 -1.19 -0.43
N PHE A 73 -17.90 -2.47 -0.59
CA PHE A 73 -19.30 -2.93 -0.57
C PHE A 73 -19.74 -3.55 0.78
N LEU A 74 -18.85 -4.27 1.48
CA LEU A 74 -19.18 -5.01 2.72
C LEU A 74 -18.43 -4.54 3.98
N GLY A 75 -17.65 -3.46 3.90
CA GLY A 75 -17.01 -2.80 5.05
C GLY A 75 -15.73 -3.46 5.56
N GLU A 76 -15.77 -4.75 5.91
CA GLU A 76 -14.64 -5.43 6.58
C GLU A 76 -14.08 -6.63 5.79
N SER A 77 -14.76 -7.08 4.74
CA SER A 77 -14.35 -8.25 3.96
C SER A 77 -14.48 -8.02 2.47
N CYS A 78 -13.54 -8.57 1.71
CA CYS A 78 -13.60 -8.54 0.27
C CYS A 78 -14.77 -9.38 -0.29
N ILE A 79 -15.47 -8.89 -1.31
CA ILE A 79 -16.40 -9.70 -2.10
C ILE A 79 -15.63 -10.51 -3.14
N GLU A 80 -15.66 -11.83 -2.99
CA GLU A 80 -15.12 -12.80 -3.94
C GLU A 80 -15.63 -12.56 -5.38
N GLY A 81 -14.71 -12.50 -6.34
CA GLY A 81 -14.97 -12.31 -7.76
C GLY A 81 -15.45 -10.91 -8.15
N VAL A 82 -15.48 -9.95 -7.21
CA VAL A 82 -15.98 -8.58 -7.45
C VAL A 82 -14.97 -7.53 -7.02
N GLU A 83 -14.47 -7.60 -5.79
CA GLU A 83 -13.52 -6.61 -5.26
C GLU A 83 -12.08 -7.05 -5.51
N TYR A 84 -11.17 -6.09 -5.53
CA TYR A 84 -9.75 -6.27 -5.79
C TYR A 84 -8.95 -5.97 -4.53
N LEU A 85 -7.94 -6.80 -4.30
CA LEU A 85 -6.96 -6.58 -3.24
C LEU A 85 -6.03 -5.43 -3.63
N SER A 86 -5.40 -4.81 -2.64
CA SER A 86 -4.24 -3.96 -2.86
C SER A 86 -3.05 -4.77 -3.38
N ASP A 87 -1.98 -4.08 -3.81
CA ASP A 87 -0.70 -4.76 -4.10
C ASP A 87 -0.23 -5.55 -2.88
N THR A 88 0.05 -6.84 -3.07
CA THR A 88 0.49 -7.78 -2.03
C THR A 88 2.01 -7.92 -1.95
N VAL A 89 2.74 -7.43 -2.94
CA VAL A 89 4.21 -7.44 -3.01
C VAL A 89 4.78 -6.14 -2.44
N VAL A 90 4.22 -5.00 -2.85
CA VAL A 90 4.53 -3.69 -2.29
C VAL A 90 3.26 -3.17 -1.61
N PRO A 91 3.07 -3.44 -0.31
CA PRO A 91 1.85 -3.07 0.38
C PRO A 91 1.69 -1.56 0.49
N ASN A 92 0.46 -1.09 0.58
CA ASN A 92 0.17 0.34 0.79
C ASN A 92 0.73 0.82 2.13
N SER A 93 0.52 0.02 3.17
CA SER A 93 1.10 0.21 4.49
C SER A 93 1.32 -1.15 5.16
N ALA A 94 2.20 -1.18 6.17
CA ALA A 94 2.38 -2.36 7.00
C ALA A 94 2.26 -1.98 8.49
N GLU A 95 1.42 -2.70 9.22
CA GLU A 95 1.16 -2.43 10.63
C GLU A 95 2.45 -2.47 11.46
N GLY A 96 2.63 -1.48 12.34
CA GLY A 96 3.83 -1.35 13.17
C GLY A 96 5.10 -0.96 12.42
N LEU A 97 5.07 -0.79 11.09
CA LEU A 97 6.21 -0.45 10.25
C LEU A 97 6.03 0.95 9.63
N PRO A 98 6.35 2.04 10.36
CA PRO A 98 5.99 3.41 9.95
C PRO A 98 6.62 3.89 8.64
N LEU A 99 7.70 3.27 8.18
CA LEU A 99 8.39 3.60 6.93
C LEU A 99 8.08 2.64 5.77
N ALA A 100 7.44 1.49 6.03
CA ALA A 100 7.25 0.46 5.01
C ALA A 100 5.94 0.65 4.22
N GLY A 101 6.06 0.65 2.89
CA GLY A 101 4.94 0.72 1.97
C GLY A 101 4.87 2.03 1.20
N THR A 102 3.89 2.14 0.32
CA THR A 102 3.70 3.32 -0.53
C THR A 102 3.07 4.50 0.20
N GLU A 103 2.25 4.31 1.24
CA GLU A 103 1.67 5.40 2.03
C GLU A 103 2.71 6.17 2.85
N PRO A 104 3.65 5.52 3.56
CA PRO A 104 4.81 6.24 4.11
C PRO A 104 5.59 7.02 3.04
N LEU A 105 5.82 6.44 1.86
CA LEU A 105 6.53 7.11 0.79
C LEU A 105 5.78 8.35 0.27
N ILE A 106 4.47 8.25 0.06
CA ILE A 106 3.56 9.35 -0.32
C ILE A 106 3.66 10.50 0.69
N ARG A 107 3.58 10.17 1.99
CA ARG A 107 3.70 11.16 3.08
C ARG A 107 5.05 11.87 3.08
N HIS A 108 6.14 11.12 2.96
CA HIS A 108 7.49 11.69 2.98
C HIS A 108 7.84 12.51 1.72
N LEU A 109 7.21 12.20 0.59
CA LEU A 109 7.33 12.96 -0.65
C LEU A 109 6.38 14.17 -0.72
N GLU A 110 5.47 14.32 0.25
CA GLU A 110 4.43 15.35 0.30
C GLU A 110 3.53 15.35 -0.96
N LEU A 111 3.12 14.16 -1.41
CA LEU A 111 2.31 14.04 -2.62
C LEU A 111 0.83 14.30 -2.34
N ALA A 112 0.20 15.14 -3.16
CA ALA A 112 -1.24 15.36 -3.13
C ALA A 112 -2.00 14.18 -3.78
N PRO A 113 -3.18 13.80 -3.28
CA PRO A 113 -4.00 12.82 -3.99
C PRO A 113 -4.47 13.40 -5.33
N ILE A 114 -4.48 12.56 -6.38
CA ILE A 114 -5.02 12.88 -7.70
C ILE A 114 -6.23 11.98 -7.92
N SER A 115 -7.43 12.54 -7.70
CA SER A 115 -8.71 11.86 -7.90
C SER A 115 -9.45 12.32 -9.16
N GLN A 116 -8.97 13.37 -9.83
CA GLN A 116 -9.54 13.94 -11.05
C GLN A 116 -8.46 14.34 -12.05
N PRO A 117 -8.78 14.41 -13.36
CA PRO A 117 -7.84 14.89 -14.36
C PRO A 117 -7.35 16.32 -14.07
N ILE A 118 -6.05 16.54 -14.23
CA ILE A 118 -5.43 17.86 -14.24
C ILE A 118 -4.99 18.11 -15.69
N LEU A 119 -5.59 19.11 -16.33
CA LEU A 119 -5.39 19.41 -17.75
C LEU A 119 -5.01 20.86 -17.95
N ASP A 120 -4.11 21.11 -18.89
CA ASP A 120 -3.56 22.44 -19.22
C ASP A 120 -3.02 23.14 -17.96
N GLY A 121 -2.38 22.37 -17.08
CA GLY A 121 -1.86 22.87 -15.82
C GLY A 121 -0.67 23.82 -16.01
N THR A 122 -0.56 24.79 -15.12
CA THR A 122 0.62 25.69 -15.05
C THR A 122 1.52 25.38 -13.86
N GLU A 123 1.05 24.57 -12.92
CA GLU A 123 1.76 24.19 -11.71
C GLU A 123 2.34 22.79 -11.87
N ILE A 124 3.56 22.59 -11.34
CA ILE A 124 4.21 21.29 -11.33
C ILE A 124 3.46 20.36 -10.38
N ILE A 125 3.10 19.19 -10.89
CA ILE A 125 2.37 18.18 -10.13
C ILE A 125 3.34 17.38 -9.27
N LYS A 126 2.99 17.29 -7.98
CA LYS A 126 3.50 16.31 -7.02
C LYS A 126 2.31 15.56 -6.46
N GLY A 127 2.02 14.40 -7.02
CA GLY A 127 0.81 13.68 -6.63
C GLY A 127 0.86 12.18 -6.76
N ALA A 128 -0.14 11.56 -6.14
CA ALA A 128 -0.32 10.12 -6.07
C ALA A 128 -1.70 9.75 -6.62
N ILE A 129 -1.74 8.80 -7.56
CA ILE A 129 -2.96 8.17 -8.06
C ILE A 129 -3.13 6.83 -7.34
N ARG A 130 -4.26 6.65 -6.66
CA ARG A 130 -4.64 5.39 -6.01
C ARG A 130 -5.66 4.67 -6.86
N VAL A 131 -5.30 3.53 -7.45
CA VAL A 131 -6.20 2.78 -8.33
C VAL A 131 -6.96 1.71 -7.57
N LYS A 132 -8.24 1.52 -7.93
CA LYS A 132 -9.10 0.45 -7.37
C LYS A 132 -8.71 -0.94 -7.83
N HIS A 133 -8.20 -1.07 -9.06
CA HIS A 133 -8.03 -2.36 -9.73
C HIS A 133 -6.58 -2.57 -10.15
N GLY A 134 -6.04 -3.74 -9.86
CA GLY A 134 -4.69 -4.16 -10.26
C GLY A 134 -3.81 -4.59 -9.08
N GLY A 135 -2.50 -4.57 -9.31
CA GLY A 135 -1.45 -4.94 -8.38
C GLY A 135 -0.06 -4.67 -8.98
N HIS A 136 0.98 -5.32 -8.47
CA HIS A 136 2.38 -4.93 -8.69
C HIS A 136 2.79 -4.76 -10.15
N GLY A 137 2.30 -5.65 -11.02
CA GLY A 137 2.63 -5.65 -12.44
C GLY A 137 1.68 -4.86 -13.34
N THR A 138 0.56 -4.35 -12.81
CA THR A 138 -0.59 -3.91 -13.62
C THR A 138 -0.25 -2.81 -14.61
N TYR A 139 0.69 -1.91 -14.29
CA TYR A 139 1.15 -0.87 -15.23
C TYR A 139 1.67 -1.44 -16.58
N LEU A 140 2.33 -2.60 -16.53
CA LEU A 140 2.93 -3.24 -17.71
C LEU A 140 2.10 -4.43 -18.21
N PHE A 141 1.58 -5.23 -17.28
CA PHE A 141 0.94 -6.50 -17.58
C PHE A 141 -0.32 -6.64 -16.72
N PRO A 142 -1.52 -6.66 -17.33
CA PRO A 142 -2.75 -6.91 -16.59
C PRO A 142 -2.90 -8.43 -16.47
N TYR A 143 -2.59 -9.02 -15.31
CA TYR A 143 -2.75 -10.47 -15.08
C TYR A 143 -3.33 -10.84 -13.71
N GLU A 144 -3.62 -9.87 -12.84
CA GLU A 144 -4.23 -10.09 -11.52
C GLU A 144 -5.68 -9.62 -11.55
N GLY A 145 -6.62 -10.54 -11.34
CA GLY A 145 -8.05 -10.29 -11.29
C GLY A 145 -8.56 -9.98 -9.88
N ALA A 146 -9.89 -9.98 -9.72
CA ALA A 146 -10.56 -9.76 -8.44
C ALA A 146 -10.15 -10.82 -7.40
N VAL A 147 -10.39 -10.54 -6.12
CA VAL A 147 -10.16 -11.45 -5.01
C VAL A 147 -10.86 -12.79 -5.22
N SER A 148 -10.15 -13.87 -4.92
CA SER A 148 -10.61 -15.25 -4.99
C SER A 148 -10.25 -15.96 -3.70
N TYR A 149 -11.13 -16.84 -3.24
CA TYR A 149 -10.88 -17.72 -2.11
C TYR A 149 -10.87 -19.17 -2.61
N ASP A 150 -9.91 -19.48 -3.48
CA ASP A 150 -9.81 -20.78 -4.17
C ASP A 150 -9.55 -21.99 -3.23
N GLY A 151 -9.56 -21.77 -1.91
CA GLY A 151 -9.40 -22.77 -0.87
C GLY A 151 -7.97 -23.29 -0.71
N LYS A 152 -6.97 -22.70 -1.40
CA LYS A 152 -5.56 -23.10 -1.27
C LYS A 152 -4.85 -22.38 -0.14
N ASP A 153 -5.30 -21.18 0.21
CA ASP A 153 -4.72 -20.36 1.28
C ASP A 153 -5.81 -20.02 2.31
N ASN A 154 -5.74 -20.66 3.49
CA ASN A 154 -6.24 -20.27 4.83
C ASN A 154 -7.39 -19.23 5.00
N ASN A 155 -8.31 -19.10 4.05
CA ASN A 155 -9.31 -18.03 3.94
C ASN A 155 -8.72 -16.60 3.83
N GLU A 156 -7.43 -16.45 3.54
CA GLU A 156 -6.81 -15.17 3.20
C GLU A 156 -6.97 -15.00 1.68
N GLY A 157 -7.85 -14.10 1.26
CA GLY A 157 -8.18 -13.94 -0.17
C GLY A 157 -6.92 -13.64 -0.99
N VAL A 158 -6.85 -14.19 -2.20
CA VAL A 158 -5.73 -13.96 -3.13
C VAL A 158 -6.25 -13.35 -4.44
N PRO A 159 -5.44 -12.59 -5.20
CA PRO A 159 -5.85 -12.13 -6.52
C PRO A 159 -6.11 -13.32 -7.44
N SER A 160 -7.26 -13.33 -8.14
CA SER A 160 -7.52 -14.37 -9.15
C SER A 160 -6.54 -14.28 -10.31
N MET A 161 -6.18 -15.42 -10.86
CA MET A 161 -5.20 -15.55 -11.92
C MET A 161 -5.83 -16.12 -13.19
N PRO A 162 -5.19 -15.94 -14.37
CA PRO A 162 -5.69 -16.51 -15.61
C PRO A 162 -5.90 -18.02 -15.48
N GLY A 163 -7.14 -18.46 -15.65
CA GLY A 163 -7.53 -19.88 -15.48
C GLY A 163 -8.47 -20.12 -14.31
N ASP A 164 -8.63 -19.16 -13.40
CA ASP A 164 -9.63 -19.22 -12.33
C ASP A 164 -11.03 -18.94 -12.88
N GLU A 165 -12.05 -19.60 -12.32
CA GLU A 165 -13.45 -19.47 -12.79
C GLU A 165 -14.00 -18.05 -12.64
N GLN A 166 -13.45 -17.29 -11.70
CA GLN A 166 -13.90 -15.94 -11.33
C GLN A 166 -13.04 -14.84 -11.98
N PHE A 167 -12.08 -15.23 -12.81
CA PHE A 167 -11.15 -14.31 -13.44
C PHE A 167 -11.84 -13.46 -14.52
N ASN A 168 -11.94 -12.16 -14.29
CA ASN A 168 -12.38 -11.16 -15.27
C ASN A 168 -11.41 -9.96 -15.28
N MET A 169 -10.87 -9.66 -16.45
CA MET A 169 -9.81 -8.65 -16.61
C MET A 169 -10.25 -7.33 -17.23
N ALA A 170 -11.56 -7.13 -17.43
CA ALA A 170 -12.04 -5.90 -18.05
C ALA A 170 -11.61 -4.66 -17.26
N GLU A 171 -11.80 -4.66 -15.94
CA GLU A 171 -11.50 -3.51 -15.06
C GLU A 171 -9.99 -3.33 -14.85
N VAL A 172 -9.24 -4.42 -14.74
CA VAL A 172 -7.76 -4.38 -14.62
C VAL A 172 -7.13 -3.83 -15.89
N LYS A 173 -7.63 -4.24 -17.06
CA LYS A 173 -7.16 -3.70 -18.33
C LYS A 173 -7.50 -2.20 -18.43
N ALA A 174 -8.70 -1.79 -18.03
CA ALA A 174 -9.08 -0.38 -18.00
C ALA A 174 -8.18 0.42 -17.05
N SER A 175 -7.85 -0.15 -15.88
CA SER A 175 -6.91 0.43 -14.92
C SER A 175 -5.51 0.57 -15.50
N MET A 176 -4.95 -0.48 -16.12
CA MET A 176 -3.68 -0.41 -16.84
C MET A 176 -3.71 0.69 -17.92
N ASP A 177 -4.73 0.70 -18.78
CA ASP A 177 -4.86 1.69 -19.86
C ASP A 177 -4.87 3.13 -19.28
N MET A 178 -5.57 3.34 -18.15
CA MET A 178 -5.61 4.62 -17.43
C MET A 178 -4.23 4.99 -16.86
N GLN A 179 -3.54 4.07 -16.20
CA GLN A 179 -2.21 4.32 -15.64
C GLN A 179 -1.19 4.69 -16.73
N GLN A 180 -1.22 4.00 -17.87
CA GLN A 180 -0.36 4.32 -19.02
C GLN A 180 -0.68 5.70 -19.59
N LEU A 181 -1.96 6.08 -19.64
CA LEU A 181 -2.38 7.42 -20.06
C LEU A 181 -1.94 8.50 -19.07
N ALA A 182 -2.05 8.24 -17.76
CA ALA A 182 -1.61 9.15 -16.71
C ALA A 182 -0.10 9.40 -16.81
N VAL A 183 0.71 8.34 -16.92
CA VAL A 183 2.16 8.47 -17.12
C VAL A 183 2.49 9.17 -18.43
N SER A 184 1.81 8.81 -19.52
CA SER A 184 2.06 9.42 -20.83
C SER A 184 1.79 10.92 -20.81
N SER A 185 0.62 11.35 -20.32
CA SER A 185 0.25 12.77 -20.21
C SER A 185 1.17 13.56 -19.28
N PHE A 186 1.55 12.97 -18.15
CA PHE A 186 2.51 13.56 -17.21
C PHE A 186 3.88 13.77 -17.86
N VAL A 187 4.41 12.75 -18.55
CA VAL A 187 5.72 12.85 -19.19
C VAL A 187 5.70 13.83 -20.37
N THR A 188 4.66 13.81 -21.21
CA THR A 188 4.61 14.67 -22.41
C THR A 188 4.34 16.14 -22.08
N SER A 189 3.62 16.43 -20.99
CA SER A 189 3.39 17.79 -20.50
C SER A 189 4.59 18.36 -19.72
N GLY A 190 5.54 17.52 -19.32
CA GLY A 190 6.62 17.93 -18.40
C GLY A 190 6.16 18.00 -16.93
N GLY A 191 5.11 17.27 -16.59
CA GLY A 191 4.62 17.11 -15.23
C GLY A 191 3.61 18.15 -14.77
N VAL A 192 2.85 18.74 -15.70
CA VAL A 192 1.80 19.72 -15.39
C VAL A 192 0.39 19.24 -15.76
N ASP A 193 0.30 18.16 -16.55
CA ASP A 193 -0.96 17.49 -16.87
C ASP A 193 -0.92 16.03 -16.39
N VAL A 194 -2.05 15.54 -15.89
CA VAL A 194 -2.27 14.12 -15.56
C VAL A 194 -3.70 13.78 -15.95
N ASN A 195 -3.85 12.86 -16.90
CA ASN A 195 -5.15 12.38 -17.34
C ASN A 195 -5.49 11.03 -16.68
N VAL A 196 -6.61 10.98 -15.97
CA VAL A 196 -7.09 9.80 -15.23
C VAL A 196 -8.57 9.56 -15.50
N ASN A 197 -9.04 8.34 -15.20
CA ASN A 197 -10.46 8.03 -15.16
C ASN A 197 -10.90 7.94 -13.69
N GLU A 198 -11.76 8.87 -13.25
CA GLU A 198 -12.23 9.00 -11.88
C GLU A 198 -12.91 7.71 -11.37
N ASP A 199 -13.59 6.97 -12.23
CA ASP A 199 -14.29 5.73 -11.88
C ASP A 199 -13.33 4.60 -11.45
N LEU A 200 -12.05 4.70 -11.83
CA LEU A 200 -11.03 3.69 -11.53
C LEU A 200 -10.16 4.05 -10.31
N ILE A 201 -10.44 5.19 -9.66
CA ILE A 201 -9.66 5.73 -8.55
C ILE A 201 -10.31 5.37 -7.23
N HIS A 202 -9.51 4.92 -6.26
CA HIS A 202 -9.97 4.51 -4.93
C HIS A 202 -10.57 5.66 -4.11
N GLY A 203 -10.21 6.90 -4.46
CA GLY A 203 -10.72 8.13 -3.85
C GLY A 203 -9.65 8.90 -3.08
N ASP A 204 -10.04 10.05 -2.53
CA ASP A 204 -9.18 10.88 -1.69
C ASP A 204 -9.17 10.33 -0.26
N ILE A 205 -8.22 9.45 0.03
CA ILE A 205 -7.82 9.23 1.42
C ILE A 205 -6.79 10.31 1.73
N ASP A 206 -7.13 11.18 2.69
CA ASP A 206 -6.20 12.18 3.20
C ASP A 206 -4.92 11.47 3.66
N PRO A 207 -3.75 11.75 3.05
CA PRO A 207 -2.50 11.11 3.44
C PRO A 207 -2.05 11.47 4.87
N THR A 208 -2.78 12.37 5.55
CA THR A 208 -2.57 12.72 6.96
C THR A 208 -3.53 12.02 7.94
N ALA A 209 -4.48 11.22 7.44
CA ALA A 209 -5.30 10.39 8.30
C ALA A 209 -4.43 9.26 8.89
N GLU A 210 -4.15 9.37 10.19
CA GLU A 210 -3.38 8.41 11.00
C GLU A 210 -4.00 7.02 11.03
#